data_AF-A0A3B7MTM4-F1
#
_entry.id   AF-A0A3B7MTM4-F1
#
_cell.length_a   1.000
_cell.length_b   1.000
_cell.length_c   1.000
_cell.angle_alpha   90.00
_cell.angle_beta   90.00
_cell.angle_gamma   90.00
#
_symmetry.space_group_name_H-M   'P 1'
#
loop_
_entity.id
_entity.type
_entity.pdbx_description
1 polymer ?
#
loop_
_entity_poly.entity_id
_entity_poly.type
_entity_poly.pdbx_seq_one_letter_code
_entity_poly.pdbx_strand_id
1 'polypeptide(L)'
;MSLYTIDVAPFKKQHLTYIAVSFIPMVIAYVLASRGYSMLTDPTINEVIKWVFLAGTFVASFIVTRKHKEQLLSIHGLPSFDEQVAQYKKIYDQRLVVNVIIGITACILYVLTARRIFILFALFDLVVLLVMFPNKNVFRRELNNNEITFK
;
A
#
# COMPACT_ATOMS: atom_id res chain seq x y z
N MET A 1 -19.87 14.64 27.26
CA MET A 1 -18.49 14.31 26.82
C MET A 1 -18.58 13.20 25.78
N SER A 2 -18.43 13.53 24.50
CA SER A 2 -18.31 12.50 23.46
C SER A 2 -16.92 11.88 23.58
N LEU A 3 -16.83 10.64 24.06
CA LEU A 3 -15.56 9.92 24.15
C LEU A 3 -15.05 9.64 22.73
N TYR A 4 -14.01 10.36 22.30
CA TYR A 4 -13.29 10.10 21.04
C TYR A 4 -12.59 8.74 21.12
N THR A 5 -13.31 7.67 20.78
CA THR A 5 -12.81 6.30 20.89
C THR A 5 -12.67 5.69 19.50
N ILE A 6 -11.48 5.18 19.17
CA ILE A 6 -11.24 4.45 17.92
C ILE A 6 -11.14 2.96 18.22
N ASP A 7 -11.96 2.16 17.52
CA ASP A 7 -11.81 0.71 17.44
C ASP A 7 -10.70 0.37 16.43
N VAL A 8 -9.62 -0.23 16.92
CA VAL A 8 -8.43 -0.56 16.11
C VAL A 8 -8.57 -1.92 15.42
N ALA A 9 -9.47 -2.80 15.89
CA ALA A 9 -9.66 -4.13 15.35
C ALA A 9 -9.91 -4.17 13.82
N PRO A 10 -10.79 -3.32 13.23
CA PRO A 10 -11.01 -3.34 11.78
C PRO A 10 -9.75 -2.94 11.00
N PHE A 11 -8.98 -1.96 11.47
CA PHE A 11 -7.74 -1.52 10.82
C PHE A 11 -6.68 -2.63 10.85
N LYS A 12 -6.55 -3.32 11.99
CA LYS A 12 -5.61 -4.43 12.14
C LYS A 12 -5.97 -5.61 11.25
N LYS A 13 -7.25 -6.01 11.22
CA LYS A 13 -7.74 -7.10 10.36
C LYS A 13 -7.48 -6.79 8.89
N GLN A 14 -7.86 -5.59 8.43
CA GLN A 14 -7.63 -5.17 7.05
C GLN A 14 -6.14 -5.15 6.70
N HIS A 15 -5.32 -4.56 7.57
CA HIS A 15 -3.88 -4.47 7.35
C HIS A 15 -3.24 -5.86 7.18
N LEU A 16 -3.56 -6.81 8.06
CA LEU A 16 -3.08 -8.19 7.95
C LEU A 16 -3.56 -8.87 6.66
N THR A 17 -4.80 -8.62 6.23
CA THR A 17 -5.29 -9.12 4.94
C THR A 17 -4.44 -8.60 3.79
N TYR A 18 -4.15 -7.29 3.75
CA TYR A 18 -3.32 -6.72 2.67
C TYR A 18 -1.87 -7.20 2.72
N ILE A 19 -1.29 -7.40 3.91
CA ILE A 19 0.02 -8.06 4.06
C ILE A 19 -0.01 -9.44 3.41
N ALA A 20 -1.01 -10.26 3.73
CA ALA A 20 -1.14 -11.60 3.17
C ALA A 20 -1.33 -11.58 1.65
N VAL A 21 -2.17 -10.67 1.14
CA VAL A 21 -2.43 -10.48 -0.30
C VAL A 21 -1.21 -9.97 -1.04
N SER A 22 -0.28 -9.25 -0.40
CA SER A 22 1.01 -8.88 -1.00
C SER A 22 2.05 -10.01 -0.89
N PHE A 23 2.09 -10.72 0.23
CA PHE A 23 3.08 -11.75 0.51
C PHE A 23 2.87 -13.01 -0.33
N ILE A 24 1.64 -13.50 -0.46
CA ILE A 24 1.33 -14.76 -1.17
C ILE A 24 1.75 -14.68 -2.66
N PRO A 25 1.34 -13.65 -3.43
CA PRO A 25 1.78 -13.51 -4.82
C PRO A 25 3.30 -13.36 -4.97
N MET A 26 3.98 -12.70 -4.02
CA MET A 26 5.44 -12.57 -4.02
C MET A 26 6.12 -13.93 -3.92
N VAL A 27 5.68 -14.79 -3.00
CA VAL A 27 6.19 -16.16 -2.85
C VAL A 27 5.90 -16.99 -4.10
N ILE A 28 4.67 -16.93 -4.63
CA ILE A 28 4.29 -17.63 -5.87
C ILE A 28 5.18 -17.19 -7.03
N ALA A 29 5.35 -15.87 -7.20
CA ALA A 29 6.19 -15.31 -8.26
C ALA A 29 7.66 -15.75 -8.13
N TYR A 30 8.19 -15.78 -6.91
CA TYR A 30 9.52 -16.33 -6.62
C TYR A 30 9.66 -17.79 -7.07
N VAL A 31 8.72 -18.65 -6.67
CA VAL A 31 8.75 -20.07 -7.01
C VAL A 31 8.63 -20.27 -8.52
N LEU A 32 7.70 -19.57 -9.19
CA LEU A 32 7.51 -19.69 -10.65
C LEU A 32 8.77 -19.29 -11.43
N ALA A 33 9.33 -18.11 -11.13
CA ALA A 33 10.53 -17.64 -11.82
C ALA A 33 11.75 -18.54 -11.53
N SER A 34 11.89 -19.04 -10.29
CA SER A 34 12.98 -19.95 -9.91
C SER A 34 12.93 -21.30 -10.65
N ARG A 35 11.74 -21.73 -11.08
CA ARG A 35 11.53 -22.93 -11.90
C ARG A 35 11.66 -22.68 -13.39
N GLY A 36 12.04 -21.47 -13.81
CA GLY A 36 12.25 -21.14 -15.22
C GLY A 36 10.98 -20.83 -16.00
N TYR A 37 9.84 -20.60 -15.31
CA TYR A 37 8.62 -20.11 -15.97
C TYR A 37 8.73 -18.61 -16.28
N SER A 38 9.62 -18.26 -17.22
CA SER A 38 9.76 -16.90 -17.74
C SER A 38 9.30 -16.85 -19.19
N MET A 39 8.37 -15.93 -19.50
CA MET A 39 7.78 -15.82 -20.83
C MET A 39 8.51 -14.84 -21.75
N LEU A 40 9.20 -13.84 -21.19
CA LEU A 40 9.88 -12.78 -21.95
C LEU A 40 11.38 -12.82 -21.68
N THR A 41 12.12 -13.45 -22.58
CA THR A 41 13.59 -13.57 -22.51
C THR A 41 14.32 -12.51 -23.33
N ASP A 42 13.61 -11.75 -24.17
CA ASP A 42 14.21 -10.66 -24.97
C ASP A 42 14.80 -9.56 -24.06
N PRO A 43 16.13 -9.33 -24.10
CA PRO A 43 16.79 -8.34 -23.26
C PRO A 43 16.31 -6.91 -23.47
N THR A 44 15.97 -6.55 -24.71
CA THR A 44 15.56 -5.19 -25.12
C THR A 44 14.17 -4.89 -24.56
N ILE A 45 13.22 -5.80 -24.76
CA ILE A 45 11.86 -5.69 -24.23
C ILE A 45 11.89 -5.61 -22.70
N ASN A 46 12.70 -6.45 -22.05
CA ASN A 46 12.85 -6.46 -20.61
C ASN A 46 13.45 -5.16 -20.04
N GLU A 47 14.33 -4.50 -20.80
CA GLU A 47 14.89 -3.19 -20.41
C GLU A 47 13.85 -2.08 -20.50
N VAL A 48 13.04 -2.06 -21.57
CA VAL A 48 11.94 -1.10 -21.73
C VAL A 48 10.90 -1.29 -20.63
N ILE A 49 10.46 -2.53 -20.37
CA ILE A 49 9.48 -2.83 -19.31
C ILE A 49 9.98 -2.34 -17.95
N LYS A 50 11.27 -2.56 -17.63
CA LYS A 50 11.87 -2.07 -16.38
C LYS A 50 11.75 -0.55 -16.27
N TRP A 51 12.18 0.20 -17.28
CA TRP A 51 12.17 1.66 -17.22
C TRP A 51 10.76 2.24 -17.21
N VAL A 52 9.83 1.66 -17.99
CA VAL A 52 8.41 2.06 -17.97
C VAL A 52 7.80 1.82 -16.59
N PHE A 53 8.07 0.68 -15.97
CA PHE A 53 7.59 0.37 -14.62
C PHE A 53 8.17 1.34 -13.58
N LEU A 54 9.48 1.59 -13.61
CA LEU A 54 10.13 2.51 -12.66
C LEU A 54 9.64 3.95 -12.82
N ALA A 55 9.56 4.45 -14.05
CA ALA A 55 9.05 5.79 -14.31
C ALA A 55 7.56 5.90 -13.94
N GLY A 56 6.76 4.89 -14.29
CA GLY A 56 5.33 4.85 -13.97
C GLY A 56 5.06 4.82 -12.46
N THR A 57 5.77 3.97 -11.71
CA THR A 57 5.65 3.88 -10.25
C THR A 57 6.12 5.17 -9.56
N PHE A 58 7.18 5.79 -10.06
CA PHE A 58 7.65 7.09 -9.56
C PHE A 58 6.57 8.16 -9.74
N VAL A 59 6.05 8.36 -10.95
CA VAL A 59 5.00 9.35 -11.23
C VAL A 59 3.72 9.06 -10.43
N ALA A 60 3.30 7.80 -10.37
CA ALA A 60 2.14 7.39 -9.59
C ALA A 60 2.31 7.72 -8.09
N SER A 61 3.52 7.54 -7.55
CA SER A 61 3.82 7.87 -6.14
C SER A 61 3.61 9.34 -5.83
N PHE A 62 3.97 10.26 -6.73
CA PHE A 62 3.70 11.70 -6.57
C PHE A 62 2.21 12.01 -6.59
N ILE A 63 1.47 11.45 -7.56
CA ILE A 63 0.03 11.68 -7.71
C ILE A 63 -0.72 11.18 -6.48
N VAL A 64 -0.42 9.95 -6.04
CA VAL A 64 -1.05 9.33 -4.86
C VAL A 64 -0.71 10.12 -3.60
N THR A 65 0.54 10.53 -3.42
CA THR A 65 0.95 11.33 -2.25
C THR A 65 0.20 12.67 -2.20
N ARG A 66 0.05 13.36 -3.34
CA ARG A 66 -0.69 14.61 -3.41
C ARG A 66 -2.17 14.41 -3.08
N LYS A 67 -2.80 13.43 -3.74
CA LYS A 67 -4.22 13.09 -3.51
C LYS A 67 -4.48 12.72 -2.05
N HIS A 68 -3.57 11.97 -1.42
CA HIS A 68 -3.69 11.59 -0.02
C HIS A 68 -3.65 12.80 0.92
N LYS A 69 -2.75 13.76 0.66
CA LYS A 69 -2.71 15.03 1.43
C LYS A 69 -4.02 15.80 1.29
N GLU A 70 -4.53 15.94 0.08
CA GLU A 70 -5.81 16.63 -0.19
C GLU A 70 -6.99 15.93 0.51
N GLN A 71 -7.02 14.60 0.49
CA GLN A 71 -8.04 13.80 1.18
C GLN A 71 -7.97 13.96 2.70
N LEU A 72 -6.78 13.95 3.31
CA LEU A 72 -6.63 14.15 4.75
C LEU A 72 -7.12 15.53 5.19
N LEU A 73 -6.84 16.58 4.42
CA LEU A 73 -7.35 17.93 4.69
C LEU A 73 -8.88 17.99 4.66
N SER A 74 -9.52 17.22 3.77
CA SER A 74 -10.98 17.17 3.68
C SER A 74 -11.64 16.52 4.90
N ILE A 75 -10.95 15.64 5.63
CA ILE A 75 -11.48 14.99 6.84
C ILE A 75 -11.74 16.03 7.93
N HIS A 76 -10.87 17.03 8.07
CA HIS A 76 -10.98 18.02 9.14
C HIS A 76 -12.21 18.93 9.02
N GLY A 77 -12.84 18.98 7.83
CA GLY A 77 -14.08 19.70 7.60
C GLY A 77 -15.36 18.92 7.94
N LEU A 78 -15.26 17.65 8.35
CA LEU A 78 -16.43 16.82 8.63
C LEU A 78 -17.03 17.13 10.02
N PRO A 79 -18.37 17.19 10.13
CA PRO A 79 -19.08 17.68 11.31
C PRO A 79 -18.98 16.77 12.54
N SER A 80 -18.80 15.45 12.34
CA SER A 80 -18.75 14.48 13.44
C SER A 80 -17.46 13.66 13.43
N PHE A 81 -16.98 13.29 14.63
CA PHE A 81 -15.78 12.46 14.78
C PHE A 81 -15.96 11.07 14.16
N ASP A 82 -17.16 10.50 14.25
CA ASP A 82 -17.45 9.20 13.64
C ASP A 82 -17.37 9.26 12.12
N GLU A 83 -17.83 10.34 11.49
CA GLU A 83 -17.65 10.58 10.06
C GLU A 83 -16.16 10.76 9.70
N GLN A 84 -15.40 11.45 10.54
CA GLN A 84 -13.96 11.61 10.35
C GLN A 84 -13.23 10.26 10.36
N VAL A 85 -13.54 9.40 11.33
CA VAL A 85 -12.96 8.06 11.45
C VAL A 85 -13.41 7.16 10.28
N ALA A 86 -14.68 7.22 9.88
CA ALA A 86 -15.19 6.46 8.75
C ALA A 86 -14.51 6.87 7.43
N GLN A 87 -14.32 8.17 7.21
CA GLN A 87 -13.64 8.69 6.03
C GLN A 87 -12.14 8.36 6.06
N TYR A 88 -11.50 8.49 7.22
CA TYR A 88 -10.11 8.08 7.42
C TYR A 88 -9.90 6.61 7.07
N LYS A 89 -10.80 5.73 7.52
CA LYS A 89 -10.74 4.30 7.19
C LYS A 89 -10.78 4.05 5.68
N LYS A 90 -11.62 4.77 4.93
CA LYS A 90 -11.67 4.66 3.45
C LYS A 90 -10.36 5.11 2.81
N ILE A 91 -9.78 6.21 3.29
CA ILE A 91 -8.52 6.74 2.78
C ILE A 91 -7.35 5.80 3.08
N TYR A 92 -7.32 5.22 4.29
CA TYR A 92 -6.35 4.21 4.67
C TYR A 92 -6.46 2.95 3.80
N ASP A 93 -7.68 2.46 3.56
CA ASP A 93 -7.93 1.31 2.69
C ASP A 93 -7.47 1.58 1.25
N GLN A 94 -7.80 2.76 0.68
CA GLN A 94 -7.31 3.17 -0.63
C GLN A 94 -5.78 3.16 -0.71
N ARG A 95 -5.10 3.62 0.34
CA ARG A 95 -3.63 3.63 0.41
C ARG A 95 -3.05 2.23 0.40
N LEU A 96 -3.65 1.29 1.13
CA LEU A 96 -3.25 -0.12 1.13
C LEU A 96 -3.47 -0.76 -0.24
N VAL A 97 -4.64 -0.54 -0.85
CA VAL A 97 -4.98 -1.06 -2.19
C VAL A 97 -3.95 -0.64 -3.22
N VAL A 98 -3.57 0.65 -3.25
CA VAL A 98 -2.58 1.16 -4.21
C VAL A 98 -1.25 0.44 -4.07
N ASN A 99 -0.74 0.29 -2.85
CA ASN A 99 0.53 -0.42 -2.62
C ASN A 99 0.44 -1.90 -3.02
N VAL A 100 -0.68 -2.56 -2.70
CA VAL A 100 -0.89 -3.96 -3.09
C VAL A 100 -0.92 -4.11 -4.61
N ILE A 101 -1.55 -3.19 -5.34
CA ILE A 101 -1.58 -3.20 -6.81
C ILE A 101 -0.16 -3.06 -7.38
N ILE A 102 0.65 -2.15 -6.84
CA ILE A 102 2.04 -1.95 -7.29
C ILE A 102 2.87 -3.21 -7.02
N GLY A 103 2.77 -3.77 -5.81
CA GLY A 103 3.46 -5.00 -5.43
C GLY A 103 3.05 -6.21 -6.28
N ILE A 104 1.75 -6.39 -6.54
CA ILE A 104 1.25 -7.46 -7.42
C ILE A 104 1.77 -7.27 -8.85
N THR A 105 1.76 -6.03 -9.35
CA THR A 105 2.29 -5.72 -10.68
C THR A 105 3.78 -6.04 -10.76
N ALA A 106 4.57 -5.70 -9.74
CA ALA A 106 5.96 -6.07 -9.64
C ALA A 106 6.15 -7.61 -9.63
N CYS A 107 5.30 -8.35 -8.90
CA CYS A 107 5.32 -9.82 -8.90
C CYS A 107 5.05 -10.40 -10.30
N ILE A 108 4.05 -9.88 -11.02
CA ILE A 108 3.72 -10.30 -12.39
C ILE A 108 4.91 -10.03 -13.32
N LEU A 109 5.48 -8.82 -13.27
CA LEU A 109 6.65 -8.46 -14.08
C LEU A 109 7.87 -9.31 -13.74
N TYR A 110 8.03 -9.71 -12.48
CA TYR A 110 9.09 -10.63 -12.09
C TYR A 110 8.94 -12.00 -12.73
N VAL A 111 7.73 -12.59 -12.72
CA VAL A 111 7.48 -13.87 -13.40
C VAL A 111 7.73 -13.75 -14.91
N LEU A 112 7.24 -12.67 -15.53
CA LEU A 112 7.36 -12.50 -16.97
C LEU A 112 8.81 -12.34 -17.44
N THR A 113 9.62 -11.58 -16.70
CA THR A 113 10.96 -11.14 -17.14
C THR A 113 12.12 -11.83 -16.41
N ALA A 114 11.85 -12.55 -15.32
CA ALA A 114 12.83 -13.10 -14.37
C ALA A 114 13.82 -12.07 -13.78
N ARG A 115 13.57 -10.76 -13.93
CA ARG A 115 14.50 -9.72 -13.47
C ARG A 115 14.34 -9.43 -11.98
N ARG A 116 15.40 -9.67 -11.22
CA ARG A 116 15.44 -9.49 -9.76
C ARG A 116 15.00 -8.10 -9.26
N ILE A 117 15.12 -7.05 -10.07
CA ILE A 117 14.67 -5.70 -9.72
C ILE A 117 13.18 -5.68 -9.31
N PHE A 118 12.33 -6.47 -9.98
CA PHE A 118 10.90 -6.47 -9.72
C PHE A 118 10.54 -7.19 -8.41
N ILE A 119 11.20 -8.31 -8.09
CA ILE A 119 10.99 -8.97 -6.80
C ILE A 119 11.54 -8.14 -5.63
N LEU A 120 12.65 -7.42 -5.84
CA LEU A 120 13.15 -6.46 -4.85
C LEU A 120 12.15 -5.32 -4.61
N PHE A 121 11.47 -4.86 -5.66
CA PHE A 121 10.42 -3.85 -5.53
C PHE A 121 9.21 -4.38 -4.77
N ALA A 122 8.75 -5.60 -5.07
CA ALA A 122 7.66 -6.24 -4.32
C ALA A 122 8.01 -6.45 -2.83
N LEU A 123 9.25 -6.83 -2.53
CA LEU A 123 9.75 -6.95 -1.17
C LEU A 123 9.79 -5.59 -0.46
N PHE A 124 10.26 -4.54 -1.15
CA PHE A 124 10.26 -3.18 -0.63
C PHE A 124 8.84 -2.70 -0.31
N ASP A 125 7.89 -2.92 -1.22
CA ASP A 125 6.47 -2.60 -0.99
C ASP A 125 5.90 -3.35 0.21
N LEU A 126 6.25 -4.62 0.40
CA LEU A 126 5.84 -5.40 1.57
C LEU A 126 6.39 -4.78 2.87
N VAL A 127 7.66 -4.37 2.89
CA VAL A 127 8.27 -3.70 4.05
C VAL A 127 7.59 -2.37 4.32
N VAL A 128 7.33 -1.57 3.28
CA VAL A 128 6.57 -0.31 3.40
C VAL A 128 5.20 -0.57 3.98
N LEU A 129 4.50 -1.61 3.49
CA LEU A 129 3.18 -1.98 3.98
C LEU A 129 3.23 -2.38 5.47
N LEU A 130 4.23 -3.14 5.92
CA LEU A 130 4.40 -3.48 7.35
C LEU A 130 4.57 -2.24 8.25
N VAL A 131 5.23 -1.19 7.77
CA VAL A 131 5.48 0.05 8.54
C VAL A 131 4.28 1.01 8.49
N MET A 132 3.38 0.85 7.52
CA MET A 132 2.25 1.76 7.30
C MET A 132 1.06 1.56 8.25
N PHE A 133 1.12 0.60 9.18
CA PHE A 133 0.07 0.45 10.17
C PHE A 133 -0.10 1.75 10.99
N PRO A 134 -1.31 2.33 11.06
CA PRO A 134 -1.53 3.57 11.78
C PRO A 134 -1.42 3.29 13.28
N ASN A 135 -0.30 3.69 13.86
CA ASN A 135 -0.12 3.65 15.31
C ASN A 135 -0.90 4.80 15.97
N LYS A 136 -0.94 4.81 17.31
CA LYS A 136 -1.66 5.85 18.08
C LYS A 136 -1.24 7.28 17.71
N ASN A 137 0.04 7.49 17.42
CA ASN A 137 0.57 8.81 17.05
C ASN A 137 0.11 9.23 15.66
N VAL A 138 0.05 8.28 14.72
CA VAL A 138 -0.46 8.51 13.36
C VAL A 138 -1.93 8.90 13.41
N PHE A 139 -2.77 8.18 14.15
CA PHE A 139 -4.19 8.53 14.32
C PHE A 139 -4.38 9.94 14.88
N ARG A 140 -3.67 10.29 15.96
CA ARG A 140 -3.77 11.62 16.59
C ARG A 140 -3.34 12.74 15.65
N ARG A 141 -2.28 12.52 14.89
CA ARG A 141 -1.78 13.48 13.89
C ARG A 141 -2.73 13.64 12.72
N GLU A 142 -3.23 12.55 12.17
CA GLU A 142 -4.03 12.57 10.93
C GLU A 142 -5.48 13.01 11.18
N LEU A 143 -6.03 12.72 12.37
CA LEU A 143 -7.34 13.20 12.82
C LEU A 143 -7.27 14.53 13.60
N ASN A 144 -6.07 15.09 13.78
CA ASN A 144 -5.82 16.34 14.52
C ASN A 144 -6.51 16.41 15.89
N ASN A 145 -6.52 15.30 16.63
CA ASN A 145 -7.18 15.20 17.92
C ASN A 145 -6.31 14.41 18.91
N ASN A 146 -5.84 15.09 19.96
CA ASN A 146 -4.96 14.52 20.98
C ASN A 146 -5.72 13.72 22.04
N GLU A 147 -7.03 13.91 22.16
CA GLU A 147 -7.90 13.29 23.17
C GLU A 147 -8.40 11.91 22.73
N ILE A 148 -7.96 11.41 21.57
CA ILE A 148 -8.32 10.08 21.08
C ILE A 148 -7.86 8.99 22.05
N THR A 149 -8.83 8.18 22.47
CA THR A 149 -8.69 6.94 23.22
C THR A 149 -8.88 5.74 22.28
N PHE A 150 -8.27 4.59 22.62
CA PHE A 150 -8.22 3.42 21.75
C PHE A 150 -8.83 2.22 22.45
N LYS A 151 -9.68 1.49 21.74
CA LYS A 151 -10.29 0.23 22.19
C LYS A 151 -9.78 -0.95 21.36
#